data_AF-A0AAD6KCV8-F1
#
_entry.id   AF-A0AAD6KCV8-F1
#
_cell.length_a   1.000
_cell.length_b   1.000
_cell.length_c   1.000
_cell.angle_alpha   90.00
_cell.angle_beta   90.00
_cell.angle_gamma   90.00
#
_symmetry.space_group_name_H-M   'P 1'
#
loop_
_entity.id
_entity.type
_entity.pdbx_description
1 polymer ?
#
loop_
_entity_poly.entity_id
_entity_poly.type
_entity_poly.pdbx_seq_one_letter_code
_entity_poly.pdbx_strand_id
1 'polypeptide(L)'
;MSKGEPILRSLHAKFGPIVTLNIGARPVISMADRNLCHQALIRNGGLYADRPEALPVDKIVSSNQLTILYSRCGPTWRHLRRNLTAEILNPSAVKSYSGARDWVVQLLQNRLESQAKSGCPVFVMEQFRYAMFCLLVLMCFGDKLDENQIKKIEEVDHQLLVNLQKFSILNFCPTLMKIVLRKRWEELFRILKCQEDVLIPFIRERKKAKEKRSREPNMEDSKDESVVSYVDTLLDLQLPDKNRKLNELEIVSLCSEFLSGGTDTTTTTLQWIMANLVKYPQIQEKLFMEIKGYFVANLVSKFEWKAVDGDDVDLSEKQEFTMVMKNPLQAHLSLRSK
;
A
#
# COMPACT_ATOMS: atom_id res chain seq x y z
N MET A 1 14.04 2.16 10.34
CA MET A 1 15.32 2.91 10.26
C MET A 1 15.18 4.28 10.95
N SER A 2 14.92 4.37 12.27
CA SER A 2 14.40 5.61 12.92
C SER A 2 15.39 6.78 13.10
N LYS A 3 16.52 6.81 12.37
CA LYS A 3 17.56 7.86 12.51
C LYS A 3 17.86 8.63 11.22
N GLY A 4 17.28 8.27 10.07
CA GLY A 4 17.64 8.89 8.78
C GLY A 4 17.23 10.35 8.67
N GLU A 5 15.98 10.66 9.00
CA GLU A 5 15.45 12.01 8.90
C GLU A 5 16.14 13.02 9.84
N PRO A 6 16.37 12.74 11.15
CA PRO A 6 17.08 13.67 12.02
C PRO A 6 18.51 13.99 11.52
N ILE A 7 19.19 12.99 10.95
CA ILE A 7 20.51 13.17 10.33
C ILE A 7 20.41 14.11 9.13
N LEU A 8 19.45 13.87 8.23
CA LEU A 8 19.24 14.74 7.06
C LEU A 8 18.91 16.17 7.46
N ARG A 9 18.03 16.38 8.46
CA ARG A 9 17.70 17.71 8.98
C ARG A 9 18.93 18.44 9.53
N SER A 10 19.77 17.74 10.30
CA SER A 10 21.03 18.29 10.83
C SER A 10 22.02 18.66 9.72
N LEU A 11 22.14 17.81 8.70
CA LEU A 11 22.98 18.07 7.54
C LEU A 11 22.50 19.28 6.75
N HIS A 12 21.19 19.41 6.51
CA HIS A 12 20.63 20.57 5.84
C HIS A 12 20.81 21.86 6.64
N ALA A 13 20.67 21.80 7.97
CA ALA A 13 20.95 22.95 8.84
C ALA A 13 22.41 23.41 8.76
N LYS A 14 23.35 22.49 8.54
CA LYS A 14 24.79 22.78 8.49
C LYS A 14 25.30 23.17 7.10
N PHE A 15 24.83 22.49 6.05
CA PHE A 15 25.39 22.57 4.70
C PHE A 15 24.46 23.25 3.69
N GLY A 16 23.24 23.60 4.10
CA GLY A 16 22.28 24.32 3.27
C GLY A 16 21.23 23.42 2.60
N PRO A 17 20.47 23.96 1.63
CA PRO A 17 19.27 23.32 1.10
C PRO A 17 19.54 22.13 0.18
N ILE A 18 20.78 21.92 -0.27
CA ILE A 18 21.20 20.77 -1.08
C ILE A 18 22.37 20.09 -0.38
N VAL A 19 22.24 18.79 -0.14
CA VAL A 19 23.27 17.97 0.50
C VAL A 19 23.53 16.72 -0.34
N THR A 20 24.79 16.44 -0.64
CA THR A 20 25.19 15.21 -1.33
C THR A 20 25.78 14.22 -0.33
N LEU A 21 25.25 12.99 -0.33
CA LEU A 21 25.69 11.87 0.50
C LEU A 21 26.15 10.71 -0.37
N ASN A 22 27.38 10.25 -0.20
CA ASN A 22 27.89 9.09 -0.93
C ASN A 22 27.50 7.81 -0.18
N ILE A 23 26.44 7.14 -0.65
CA ILE A 23 25.96 5.88 -0.07
C ILE A 23 26.41 4.73 -0.96
N GLY A 24 27.46 4.02 -0.52
CA GLY A 24 28.10 2.99 -1.34
C GLY A 24 28.72 3.61 -2.60
N ALA A 25 28.41 3.04 -3.76
CA ALA A 25 28.96 3.48 -5.04
C ALA A 25 28.16 4.61 -5.72
N ARG A 26 27.08 5.11 -5.10
CA ARG A 26 26.18 6.10 -5.73
C ARG A 26 25.99 7.33 -4.86
N PRO A 27 26.09 8.55 -5.44
CA PRO A 27 25.72 9.75 -4.73
C PRO A 27 24.20 9.83 -4.58
N VAL A 28 23.75 10.21 -3.39
CA VAL A 28 22.36 10.54 -3.07
C VAL A 28 22.32 12.03 -2.79
N ILE A 29 21.53 12.75 -3.59
CA ILE A 29 21.35 14.20 -3.44
C ILE A 29 20.02 14.42 -2.70
N SER A 30 20.10 15.05 -1.53
CA SER A 30 18.94 15.47 -0.75
C SER A 30 18.69 16.96 -0.97
N MET A 31 17.42 17.32 -1.19
CA MET A 31 16.97 18.69 -1.37
C MET A 31 15.90 19.00 -0.33
N ALA A 32 16.08 20.09 0.43
CA ALA A 32 15.17 20.53 1.47
C ALA A 32 14.80 22.01 1.31
N ASP A 33 14.43 22.41 0.08
CA ASP A 33 13.93 23.74 -0.24
C ASP A 33 12.76 23.67 -1.21
N ARG A 34 11.73 24.49 -0.96
CA ARG A 34 10.49 24.50 -1.75
C ARG A 34 10.72 24.89 -3.21
N ASN A 35 11.54 25.91 -3.46
CA ASN A 35 11.77 26.44 -4.81
C ASN A 35 12.58 25.43 -5.64
N LEU A 36 13.60 24.82 -5.03
CA LEU A 36 14.40 23.77 -5.65
C LEU A 36 13.56 22.51 -5.93
N CYS A 37 12.73 22.07 -4.98
CA CYS A 37 11.82 20.95 -5.21
C CYS A 37 10.82 21.24 -6.34
N HIS A 38 10.27 22.45 -6.41
CA HIS A 38 9.39 22.83 -7.52
C HIS A 38 10.14 22.88 -8.86
N GLN A 39 11.37 23.40 -8.88
CA GLN A 39 12.20 23.41 -10.08
C GLN A 39 12.51 21.99 -10.55
N ALA A 40 12.90 21.08 -9.64
CA ALA A 40 13.24 19.70 -9.98
C ALA A 40 12.02 18.87 -10.39
N LEU A 41 10.97 18.84 -9.56
CA LEU A 41 9.85 17.91 -9.74
C LEU A 41 8.79 18.41 -10.73
N ILE A 42 8.67 19.73 -10.92
CA ILE A 42 7.65 20.33 -11.80
C ILE A 42 8.29 20.87 -13.08
N ARG A 43 9.15 21.89 -12.98
CA ARG A 43 9.73 22.55 -14.16
C ARG A 43 10.63 21.62 -14.97
N ASN A 44 11.43 20.83 -14.27
CA ASN A 44 12.36 19.87 -14.85
C ASN A 44 11.89 18.41 -14.63
N GLY A 45 10.59 18.20 -14.37
CA GLY A 45 10.06 16.90 -13.94
C GLY A 45 10.43 15.75 -14.87
N GLY A 46 10.50 15.99 -16.19
CA GLY A 46 10.94 14.98 -17.17
C GLY A 46 12.38 14.50 -16.98
N LEU A 47 13.30 15.36 -16.51
CA LEU A 47 14.70 15.01 -16.25
C LEU A 47 14.87 14.18 -14.97
N TYR A 48 13.98 14.36 -13.99
CA TYR A 48 14.07 13.71 -12.68
C TYR A 48 12.97 12.66 -12.45
N ALA A 49 12.19 12.32 -13.49
CA ALA A 49 11.12 11.33 -13.41
C ALA A 49 11.67 9.89 -13.28
N ASP A 50 12.91 9.66 -13.72
CA ASP A 50 13.51 8.34 -13.76
C ASP A 50 13.77 7.75 -12.37
N ARG A 51 13.54 6.45 -12.25
CA ARG A 51 13.93 5.68 -11.07
C ARG A 51 15.39 5.23 -11.22
N PRO A 52 16.21 5.33 -10.15
CA PRO A 52 17.54 4.76 -10.17
C PRO A 52 17.51 3.27 -10.53
N GLU A 53 18.62 2.77 -11.08
CA GLU A 53 18.74 1.33 -11.30
C GLU A 53 18.63 0.58 -9.97
N ALA A 54 17.76 -0.41 -9.89
CA ALA A 54 17.58 -1.19 -8.67
C ALA A 54 18.86 -1.95 -8.31
N LEU A 55 19.09 -2.14 -7.02
CA LEU A 55 20.16 -3.01 -6.55
C LEU A 55 19.79 -4.48 -6.82
N PRO A 56 20.75 -5.42 -6.76
CA PRO A 56 20.50 -6.82 -7.13
C PRO A 56 19.31 -7.48 -6.44
N VAL A 57 19.11 -7.24 -5.13
CA VAL A 57 17.96 -7.76 -4.37
C VAL A 57 16.66 -7.13 -4.87
N ASP A 58 16.65 -5.80 -5.01
CA ASP A 58 15.47 -5.06 -5.45
C ASP A 58 15.07 -5.47 -6.88
N LYS A 59 16.03 -5.78 -7.75
CA LYS A 59 15.77 -6.37 -9.08
C LYS A 59 15.08 -7.73 -8.98
N ILE A 60 15.45 -8.57 -8.02
CA ILE A 60 14.78 -9.87 -7.85
C ILE A 60 13.35 -9.67 -7.35
N VAL A 61 13.16 -8.81 -6.34
CA VAL A 61 11.86 -8.54 -5.72
C VAL A 61 10.88 -7.84 -6.68
N SER A 62 11.36 -6.95 -7.54
CA SER A 62 10.52 -6.13 -8.43
C SER A 62 10.39 -6.68 -9.86
N SER A 63 10.63 -7.98 -10.07
CA SER A 63 10.64 -8.60 -11.42
C SER A 63 11.51 -7.84 -12.43
N ASN A 64 12.73 -7.53 -11.99
CA ASN A 64 13.73 -6.73 -12.69
C ASN A 64 13.25 -5.31 -13.02
N GLN A 65 12.73 -4.60 -12.01
CA GLN A 65 12.16 -3.25 -12.11
C GLN A 65 10.94 -3.15 -13.03
N LEU A 66 10.15 -4.21 -13.16
CA LEU A 66 8.93 -4.22 -13.97
C LEU A 66 7.70 -4.00 -13.10
N THR A 67 7.68 -2.86 -12.42
CA THR A 67 6.52 -2.38 -11.67
C THR A 67 6.45 -0.84 -11.76
N ILE A 68 5.32 -0.21 -11.43
CA ILE A 68 5.16 1.24 -11.61
C ILE A 68 6.08 2.01 -10.66
N LEU A 69 6.35 1.48 -9.46
CA LEU A 69 7.22 2.12 -8.48
C LEU A 69 8.71 2.09 -8.88
N TYR A 70 9.16 1.00 -9.51
CA TYR A 70 10.59 0.76 -9.77
C TYR A 70 11.01 0.96 -11.22
N SER A 71 10.09 0.90 -12.20
CA SER A 71 10.42 1.08 -13.60
C SER A 71 11.00 2.45 -13.88
N ARG A 72 12.00 2.49 -14.77
CA ARG A 72 12.48 3.74 -15.38
C ARG A 72 11.35 4.39 -16.18
N CYS A 73 11.33 5.71 -16.23
CA CYS A 73 10.39 6.54 -16.96
C CYS A 73 10.58 6.34 -18.47
N GLY A 74 9.98 5.27 -18.99
CA GLY A 74 10.04 4.86 -20.39
C GLY A 74 8.69 4.35 -20.90
N PRO A 75 8.66 3.71 -22.09
CA PRO A 75 7.43 3.16 -22.67
C PRO A 75 6.76 2.15 -21.73
N THR A 76 7.50 1.20 -21.15
CA THR A 76 6.95 0.25 -20.16
C THR A 76 6.27 0.93 -18.98
N TRP A 77 6.94 1.86 -18.29
CA TRP A 77 6.35 2.59 -17.16
C TRP A 77 5.09 3.36 -17.57
N ARG A 78 5.12 4.04 -18.72
CA ARG A 78 3.95 4.77 -19.23
C ARG A 78 2.75 3.86 -19.49
N HIS A 79 2.98 2.64 -20.01
CA HIS A 79 1.92 1.67 -20.26
C HIS A 79 1.35 1.09 -18.96
N LEU A 80 2.21 0.70 -18.01
CA LEU A 80 1.77 0.22 -16.70
C LEU A 80 0.95 1.30 -15.96
N ARG A 81 1.47 2.54 -15.91
CA ARG A 81 0.78 3.67 -15.26
C ARG A 81 -0.54 4.01 -15.96
N ARG A 82 -0.56 4.01 -17.30
CA ARG A 82 -1.79 4.25 -18.07
C ARG A 82 -2.81 3.17 -17.81
N ASN A 83 -2.42 1.90 -17.81
CA ASN A 83 -3.30 0.77 -17.52
C ASN A 83 -3.95 0.91 -16.12
N LEU A 84 -3.15 1.14 -15.07
CA LEU A 84 -3.70 1.34 -13.72
C LEU A 84 -4.64 2.56 -13.66
N THR A 85 -4.23 3.69 -14.24
CA THR A 85 -4.99 4.94 -14.15
C THR A 85 -6.28 4.90 -14.98
N ALA A 86 -6.21 4.35 -16.19
CA ALA A 86 -7.31 4.35 -17.13
C ALA A 86 -8.33 3.25 -16.84
N GLU A 87 -7.91 2.11 -16.30
CA GLU A 87 -8.83 0.97 -16.09
C GLU A 87 -9.37 0.91 -14.65
N ILE A 88 -8.56 1.29 -13.65
CA ILE A 88 -8.91 1.06 -12.23
C ILE A 88 -9.15 2.37 -11.46
N LEU A 89 -8.30 3.38 -11.66
CA LEU A 89 -8.32 4.60 -10.85
C LEU A 89 -9.05 5.78 -11.49
N ASN A 90 -9.68 5.58 -12.65
CA ASN A 90 -10.46 6.63 -13.30
C ASN A 90 -11.80 6.87 -12.54
N PRO A 91 -12.42 8.06 -12.63
CA PRO A 91 -13.64 8.37 -11.89
C PRO A 91 -14.81 7.38 -12.11
N SER A 92 -14.96 6.83 -13.31
CA SER A 92 -16.01 5.85 -13.63
C SER A 92 -15.75 4.50 -12.96
N ALA A 93 -14.51 3.98 -13.04
CA ALA A 93 -14.11 2.76 -12.35
C ALA A 93 -14.19 2.93 -10.82
N VAL A 94 -13.73 4.05 -10.29
CA VAL A 94 -13.90 4.35 -8.86
C VAL A 94 -15.38 4.36 -8.48
N LYS A 95 -16.28 4.86 -9.33
CA LYS A 95 -17.72 4.80 -9.07
C LYS A 95 -18.27 3.37 -9.08
N SER A 96 -17.79 2.48 -9.97
CA SER A 96 -18.23 1.08 -10.00
C SER A 96 -17.84 0.29 -8.74
N TYR A 97 -16.75 0.66 -8.06
CA TYR A 97 -16.41 0.09 -6.74
C TYR A 97 -17.19 0.69 -5.55
N SER A 98 -18.30 1.40 -5.79
CA SER A 98 -19.11 1.98 -4.70
C SER A 98 -19.66 0.90 -3.75
N GLY A 99 -20.23 -0.18 -4.28
CA GLY A 99 -20.70 -1.31 -3.48
C GLY A 99 -19.59 -1.97 -2.66
N ALA A 100 -18.38 -2.09 -3.23
CA ALA A 100 -17.21 -2.60 -2.51
C ALA A 100 -16.77 -1.68 -1.37
N ARG A 101 -16.80 -0.36 -1.57
CA ARG A 101 -16.50 0.59 -0.50
C ARG A 101 -17.55 0.54 0.61
N ASP A 102 -18.84 0.53 0.26
CA ASP A 102 -19.93 0.46 1.24
C ASP A 102 -19.84 -0.81 2.09
N TRP A 103 -19.53 -1.94 1.45
CA TRP A 103 -19.25 -3.21 2.13
C TRP A 103 -18.10 -3.09 3.13
N VAL A 104 -16.97 -2.51 2.73
CA VAL A 104 -15.82 -2.34 3.63
C VAL A 104 -16.10 -1.36 4.77
N VAL A 105 -16.89 -0.30 4.54
CA VAL A 105 -17.35 0.59 5.63
C VAL A 105 -18.17 -0.19 6.65
N GLN A 106 -19.12 -1.01 6.20
CA GLN A 106 -19.95 -1.83 7.08
C GLN A 106 -19.11 -2.86 7.83
N LEU A 107 -18.17 -3.51 7.14
CA LEU A 107 -17.22 -4.46 7.74
C LEU A 107 -16.43 -3.80 8.87
N LEU A 108 -15.85 -2.62 8.63
CA LEU A 108 -15.11 -1.88 9.64
C LEU A 108 -15.99 -1.48 10.81
N GLN A 109 -17.19 -0.96 10.56
CA GLN A 109 -18.13 -0.60 11.62
C GLN A 109 -18.47 -1.80 12.49
N ASN A 110 -18.82 -2.94 11.89
CA ASN A 110 -19.18 -4.15 12.65
C ASN A 110 -18.01 -4.64 13.52
N ARG A 111 -16.77 -4.56 13.02
CA ARG A 111 -15.57 -4.92 13.79
C ARG A 111 -15.35 -3.95 14.96
N LEU A 112 -15.47 -2.65 14.72
CA LEU A 112 -15.34 -1.63 15.76
C LEU A 112 -16.45 -1.75 16.82
N GLU A 113 -17.70 -2.01 16.43
CA GLU A 113 -18.80 -2.25 17.37
C GLU A 113 -18.57 -3.48 18.24
N SER A 114 -18.11 -4.58 17.63
CA SER A 114 -17.81 -5.81 18.35
C SER A 114 -16.74 -5.57 19.41
N GLN A 115 -15.67 -4.85 19.07
CA GLN A 115 -14.62 -4.52 20.03
C GLN A 115 -15.06 -3.48 21.07
N ALA A 116 -15.86 -2.49 20.69
CA ALA A 116 -16.41 -1.51 21.63
C ALA A 116 -17.25 -2.19 22.73
N LYS A 117 -18.02 -3.23 22.39
CA LYS A 117 -18.79 -4.01 23.37
C LYS A 117 -17.94 -4.78 24.37
N SER A 118 -16.67 -5.03 24.06
CA SER A 118 -15.75 -5.72 24.98
C SER A 118 -15.24 -4.82 26.11
N GLY A 119 -15.37 -3.49 25.98
CA GLY A 119 -14.82 -2.51 26.92
C GLY A 119 -13.30 -2.31 26.83
N CYS A 120 -12.59 -3.13 26.05
CA CYS A 120 -11.15 -3.03 25.85
C CYS A 120 -10.79 -1.92 24.84
N PRO A 121 -9.60 -1.30 24.98
CA PRO A 121 -9.07 -0.38 23.98
C PRO A 121 -8.95 -1.03 22.59
N VAL A 122 -9.27 -0.27 21.55
CA VAL A 122 -9.20 -0.73 20.16
C VAL A 122 -7.90 -0.30 19.51
N PHE A 123 -7.19 -1.27 18.92
CA PHE A 123 -6.03 -1.02 18.06
C PHE A 123 -6.51 -0.59 16.66
N VAL A 124 -6.62 0.72 16.47
CA VAL A 124 -7.26 1.34 15.29
C VAL A 124 -6.55 0.97 13.99
N MET A 125 -5.22 0.93 14.01
CA MET A 125 -4.38 0.62 12.84
C MET A 125 -4.71 -0.76 12.25
N GLU A 126 -4.92 -1.78 13.07
CA GLU A 126 -5.21 -3.14 12.61
C GLU A 126 -6.59 -3.22 11.94
N GLN A 127 -7.59 -2.52 12.49
CA GLN A 127 -8.93 -2.50 11.93
C GLN A 127 -8.96 -1.78 10.58
N PHE A 128 -8.26 -0.65 10.47
CA PHE A 128 -8.14 0.07 9.21
C PHE A 128 -7.34 -0.70 8.16
N ARG A 129 -6.25 -1.36 8.56
CA ARG A 129 -5.41 -2.15 7.65
C ARG A 129 -6.22 -3.28 7.05
N TYR A 130 -6.92 -4.05 7.89
CA TYR A 130 -7.76 -5.15 7.43
C TYR A 130 -8.86 -4.68 6.48
N ALA A 131 -9.57 -3.61 6.84
CA ALA A 131 -10.62 -3.03 5.99
C ALA A 131 -10.09 -2.58 4.63
N MET A 132 -8.98 -1.83 4.61
CA MET A 132 -8.35 -1.36 3.37
C MET A 132 -7.82 -2.50 2.52
N PHE A 133 -7.23 -3.52 3.15
CA PHE A 133 -6.69 -4.69 2.46
C PHE A 133 -7.83 -5.50 1.81
N CYS A 134 -8.97 -5.69 2.50
CA CYS A 134 -10.16 -6.31 1.91
C CYS A 134 -10.65 -5.57 0.66
N LEU A 135 -10.69 -4.22 0.69
CA LEU A 135 -11.09 -3.42 -0.47
C LEU A 135 -10.13 -3.65 -1.65
N LEU A 136 -8.83 -3.59 -1.39
CA LEU A 136 -7.82 -3.69 -2.44
C LEU A 136 -7.70 -5.11 -2.99
N VAL A 137 -7.88 -6.15 -2.18
CA VAL A 137 -7.98 -7.53 -2.67
C VAL A 137 -9.17 -7.68 -3.62
N LEU A 138 -10.33 -7.15 -3.25
CA LEU A 138 -11.52 -7.16 -4.13
C LEU A 138 -11.23 -6.40 -5.42
N MET A 139 -10.64 -5.21 -5.36
CA MET A 139 -10.27 -4.46 -6.58
C MET A 139 -9.22 -5.19 -7.43
N CYS A 140 -8.28 -5.89 -6.79
CA CYS A 140 -7.16 -6.55 -7.44
C CYS A 140 -7.57 -7.84 -8.14
N PHE A 141 -8.29 -8.71 -7.43
CA PHE A 141 -8.68 -10.04 -7.91
C PHE A 141 -10.13 -10.08 -8.38
N GLY A 142 -11.01 -9.17 -7.97
CA GLY A 142 -12.39 -9.08 -8.45
C GLY A 142 -13.39 -9.92 -7.67
N ASP A 143 -12.98 -10.54 -6.56
CA ASP A 143 -13.79 -11.46 -5.76
C ASP A 143 -13.69 -11.12 -4.26
N LYS A 144 -14.79 -11.32 -3.53
CA LYS A 144 -14.82 -11.23 -2.06
C LYS A 144 -14.25 -12.52 -1.48
N LEU A 145 -12.99 -12.47 -1.05
CA LEU A 145 -12.31 -13.62 -0.44
C LEU A 145 -12.71 -13.80 1.03
N ASP A 146 -12.59 -15.01 1.54
CA ASP A 146 -12.82 -15.30 2.96
C ASP A 146 -11.68 -14.76 3.84
N GLU A 147 -11.95 -14.62 5.14
CA GLU A 147 -10.99 -14.02 6.09
C GLU A 147 -9.65 -14.78 6.16
N ASN A 148 -9.63 -16.11 5.99
CA ASN A 148 -8.39 -16.88 6.03
C ASN A 148 -7.56 -16.64 4.77
N GLN A 149 -8.20 -16.55 3.59
CA GLN A 149 -7.54 -16.17 2.34
C GLN A 149 -6.96 -14.75 2.43
N ILE A 150 -7.75 -13.79 2.93
CA ILE A 150 -7.30 -12.40 3.12
C ILE A 150 -6.07 -12.34 4.02
N LYS A 151 -6.12 -12.98 5.20
CA LYS A 151 -4.98 -13.00 6.13
C LYS A 151 -3.74 -13.63 5.53
N LYS A 152 -3.89 -14.69 4.74
CA LYS A 152 -2.76 -15.36 4.08
C LYS A 152 -2.11 -14.45 3.02
N ILE A 153 -2.91 -13.73 2.25
CA ILE A 153 -2.42 -12.75 1.27
C ILE A 153 -1.73 -11.58 1.98
N GLU A 154 -2.35 -11.05 3.04
CA GLU A 154 -1.78 -9.96 3.86
C GLU A 154 -0.43 -10.38 4.47
N GLU A 155 -0.35 -11.60 5.01
CA GLU A 155 0.87 -12.13 5.62
C GLU A 155 2.03 -12.19 4.62
N VAL A 156 1.82 -12.77 3.43
CA VAL A 156 2.92 -12.92 2.45
C VAL A 156 3.38 -11.57 1.89
N ASP A 157 2.46 -10.63 1.66
CA ASP A 157 2.79 -9.27 1.21
C ASP A 157 3.51 -8.48 2.29
N HIS A 158 3.01 -8.54 3.54
CA HIS A 158 3.63 -7.83 4.66
C HIS A 158 5.02 -8.40 4.98
N GLN A 159 5.19 -9.74 4.95
CA GLN A 159 6.47 -10.39 5.18
C GLN A 159 7.53 -9.92 4.20
N LEU A 160 7.21 -9.79 2.91
CA LEU A 160 8.14 -9.29 1.92
C LEU A 160 8.56 -7.85 2.27
N LEU A 161 7.59 -6.97 2.50
CA LEU A 161 7.79 -5.54 2.72
C LEU A 161 8.64 -5.24 3.96
N VAL A 162 8.35 -5.87 5.10
CA VAL A 162 9.11 -5.63 6.35
C VAL A 162 10.53 -6.20 6.33
N ASN A 163 10.78 -7.21 5.50
CA ASN A 163 12.10 -7.84 5.38
C ASN A 163 12.99 -7.21 4.29
N LEU A 164 12.49 -6.30 3.44
CA LEU A 164 13.31 -5.63 2.42
C LEU A 164 14.55 -4.96 3.05
N GLN A 165 14.38 -4.29 4.20
CA GLN A 165 15.49 -3.65 4.89
C GLN A 165 16.52 -4.68 5.39
N LYS A 166 16.08 -5.84 5.89
CA LYS A 166 16.94 -6.93 6.35
C LYS A 166 17.79 -7.50 5.20
N PHE A 167 17.24 -7.54 3.99
CA PHE A 167 17.95 -8.06 2.81
C PHE A 167 18.86 -7.03 2.13
N SER A 168 18.76 -5.75 2.47
CA SER A 168 19.62 -4.69 1.89
C SER A 168 21.11 -4.97 1.95
N ILE A 169 21.57 -5.67 3.00
CA ILE A 169 22.97 -6.11 3.18
C ILE A 169 23.47 -7.04 2.06
N LEU A 170 22.57 -7.79 1.40
CA LEU A 170 22.92 -8.69 0.30
C LEU A 170 23.27 -7.93 -0.99
N ASN A 171 22.93 -6.64 -1.07
CA ASN A 171 23.32 -5.77 -2.18
C ASN A 171 24.81 -5.40 -2.16
N PHE A 172 25.49 -5.58 -1.02
CA PHE A 172 26.94 -5.34 -0.92
C PHE A 172 27.69 -6.54 -1.50
N CYS A 173 28.50 -6.36 -2.55
CA CYS A 173 29.29 -7.43 -3.18
C CYS A 173 28.50 -8.75 -3.36
N PRO A 174 27.43 -8.75 -4.18
CA PRO A 174 26.43 -9.83 -4.21
C PRO A 174 27.02 -11.21 -4.48
N THR A 175 28.07 -11.34 -5.30
CA THR A 175 28.74 -12.61 -5.59
C THR A 175 29.36 -13.24 -4.34
N LEU A 176 30.00 -12.43 -3.49
CA LEU A 176 30.58 -12.87 -2.23
C LEU A 176 29.46 -13.19 -1.22
N MET A 177 28.45 -12.32 -1.13
CA MET A 177 27.34 -12.50 -0.19
C MET A 177 26.45 -13.70 -0.50
N LYS A 178 26.40 -14.19 -1.76
CA LYS A 178 25.77 -15.47 -2.09
C LYS A 178 26.38 -16.65 -1.34
N ILE A 179 27.69 -16.61 -1.10
CA ILE A 179 28.41 -17.67 -0.37
C ILE A 179 28.32 -17.39 1.14
N VAL A 180 28.69 -16.18 1.57
CA VAL A 180 28.82 -15.82 3.00
C VAL A 180 27.46 -15.78 3.72
N LEU A 181 26.41 -15.27 3.06
CA LEU A 181 25.08 -15.09 3.64
C LEU A 181 24.05 -16.02 2.98
N ARG A 182 24.43 -17.26 2.67
CA ARG A 182 23.58 -18.26 2.01
C ARG A 182 22.21 -18.42 2.68
N LYS A 183 22.15 -18.53 4.02
CA LYS A 183 20.88 -18.64 4.77
C LYS A 183 19.93 -17.46 4.56
N ARG A 184 20.47 -16.24 4.37
CA ARG A 184 19.65 -15.04 4.11
C ARG A 184 19.12 -15.03 2.68
N TRP A 185 19.89 -15.53 1.72
CA TRP A 185 19.40 -15.77 0.35
C TRP A 185 18.29 -16.82 0.31
N GLU A 186 18.49 -17.94 1.00
CA GLU A 186 17.47 -18.99 1.15
C GLU A 186 16.18 -18.44 1.78
N GLU A 187 16.31 -17.60 2.80
CA GLU A 187 15.16 -16.93 3.43
C GLU A 187 14.43 -15.98 2.47
N LEU A 188 15.16 -15.15 1.70
CA LEU A 188 14.56 -14.26 0.68
C LEU A 188 13.80 -15.08 -0.37
N PHE A 189 14.42 -16.11 -0.93
CA PHE A 189 13.77 -16.95 -1.95
C PHE A 189 12.57 -17.72 -1.39
N ARG A 190 12.61 -18.13 -0.12
CA ARG A 190 11.45 -18.74 0.54
C ARG A 190 10.28 -17.76 0.65
N ILE A 191 10.52 -16.51 1.05
CA ILE A 191 9.48 -15.49 1.14
C ILE A 191 8.86 -15.22 -0.23
N LEU A 192 9.69 -15.02 -1.26
CA LEU A 192 9.21 -14.83 -2.64
C LEU A 192 8.38 -16.03 -3.11
N LYS A 193 8.85 -17.25 -2.81
CA LYS A 193 8.14 -18.47 -3.20
C LYS A 193 6.78 -18.59 -2.50
N CYS A 194 6.71 -18.29 -1.20
CA CYS A 194 5.44 -18.27 -0.47
C CYS A 194 4.46 -17.24 -1.06
N GLN A 195 4.94 -16.06 -1.46
CA GLN A 195 4.12 -15.05 -2.12
C GLN A 195 3.58 -15.55 -3.47
N GLU A 196 4.44 -16.14 -4.30
CA GLU A 196 4.03 -16.76 -5.57
C GLU A 196 2.97 -17.84 -5.37
N ASP A 197 3.21 -18.76 -4.43
CA ASP A 197 2.32 -19.91 -4.18
C ASP A 197 0.94 -19.49 -3.67
N VAL A 198 0.84 -18.31 -3.04
CA VAL A 198 -0.44 -17.73 -2.58
C VAL A 198 -1.13 -16.94 -3.69
N LEU A 199 -0.41 -16.10 -4.45
CA LEU A 199 -1.02 -15.15 -5.38
C LEU A 199 -1.30 -15.74 -6.78
N ILE A 200 -0.47 -16.67 -7.26
CA ILE A 200 -0.64 -17.29 -8.59
C ILE A 200 -1.99 -18.02 -8.74
N PRO A 201 -2.49 -18.78 -7.76
CA PRO A 201 -3.81 -19.41 -7.84
C PRO A 201 -4.92 -18.41 -8.20
N PHE A 202 -4.99 -17.27 -7.51
CA PHE A 202 -5.98 -16.24 -7.77
C PHE A 202 -5.84 -15.63 -9.17
N ILE A 203 -4.60 -15.39 -9.63
CA ILE A 203 -4.33 -14.89 -10.99
C ILE A 203 -4.83 -15.89 -12.04
N ARG A 204 -4.57 -17.20 -11.83
CA ARG A 204 -5.00 -18.26 -12.74
C ARG A 204 -6.51 -18.45 -12.75
N GLU A 205 -7.17 -18.35 -11.60
CA GLU A 205 -8.63 -18.40 -11.49
C GLU A 205 -9.28 -17.25 -12.27
N ARG A 206 -8.76 -16.03 -12.13
CA ARG A 206 -9.22 -14.89 -12.92
C ARG A 206 -9.00 -15.04 -14.41
N LYS A 207 -7.82 -15.54 -14.80
CA LYS A 207 -7.56 -15.87 -16.21
C LYS A 207 -8.58 -16.85 -16.78
N LYS A 208 -8.91 -17.93 -16.04
CA LYS A 208 -9.93 -18.90 -16.45
C LYS A 208 -11.33 -18.28 -16.54
N ALA A 209 -11.72 -17.49 -15.55
CA ALA A 209 -13.02 -16.81 -15.53
C ALA A 209 -13.18 -15.87 -16.74
N LYS A 210 -12.14 -15.10 -17.05
CA LYS A 210 -12.11 -14.19 -18.19
C LYS A 210 -12.16 -14.93 -19.54
N GLU A 211 -11.43 -16.03 -19.68
CA GLU A 211 -11.47 -16.89 -20.87
C GLU A 211 -12.86 -17.51 -21.07
N LYS A 212 -13.52 -17.94 -19.99
CA LYS A 212 -14.89 -18.48 -20.05
C LYS A 212 -15.89 -17.42 -20.54
N ARG A 213 -15.85 -16.21 -19.97
CA ARG A 213 -16.71 -15.08 -20.39
C ARG A 213 -16.50 -14.68 -21.86
N SER A 214 -15.27 -14.79 -22.36
CA SER A 214 -14.96 -14.50 -23.76
C SER A 214 -15.52 -15.55 -24.72
N ARG A 215 -15.64 -16.81 -24.27
CA ARG A 215 -16.18 -17.93 -25.07
C ARG A 215 -17.71 -18.02 -25.01
N GLU A 216 -18.31 -17.62 -23.89
CA GLU A 216 -19.74 -17.73 -23.61
C GLU A 216 -20.32 -16.36 -23.21
N PRO A 217 -20.37 -15.35 -24.11
CA PRO A 217 -20.77 -13.99 -23.76
C PRO A 217 -22.25 -13.85 -23.35
N ASN A 218 -23.08 -14.86 -23.64
CA ASN A 218 -24.52 -14.84 -23.40
C ASN A 218 -24.95 -15.61 -22.13
N MET A 219 -24.00 -16.17 -21.37
CA MET A 219 -24.32 -16.78 -20.06
C MET A 219 -24.33 -15.67 -19.01
N GLU A 220 -25.50 -15.40 -18.42
CA GLU A 220 -25.61 -14.59 -17.20
C GLU A 220 -24.83 -15.28 -16.08
N ASP A 221 -23.57 -14.88 -15.86
CA ASP A 221 -22.87 -15.24 -14.63
C ASP A 221 -23.71 -14.71 -13.46
N SER A 222 -24.01 -15.61 -12.53
CA SER A 222 -24.87 -15.40 -11.38
C SER A 222 -24.53 -14.10 -10.63
N LYS A 223 -25.43 -13.11 -10.71
CA LYS A 223 -25.84 -12.06 -9.74
C LYS A 223 -24.83 -11.41 -8.77
N ASP A 224 -23.54 -11.71 -8.80
CA ASP A 224 -22.54 -10.95 -8.08
C ASP A 224 -21.92 -9.96 -9.06
N GLU A 225 -21.94 -8.70 -8.64
CA GLU A 225 -21.51 -7.52 -9.36
C GLU A 225 -20.02 -7.65 -9.68
N SER A 226 -19.69 -8.38 -10.75
CA SER A 226 -18.33 -8.68 -11.16
C SER A 226 -17.68 -7.39 -11.65
N VAL A 227 -17.09 -6.64 -10.72
CA VAL A 227 -16.30 -5.47 -11.07
C VAL A 227 -15.05 -5.91 -11.84
N VAL A 228 -14.63 -5.10 -12.81
CA VAL A 228 -13.36 -5.30 -13.52
C VAL A 228 -12.24 -5.35 -12.47
N SER A 229 -11.44 -6.41 -12.46
CA SER A 229 -10.33 -6.52 -11.52
C SER A 229 -9.04 -6.00 -12.13
N TYR A 230 -8.09 -5.55 -11.30
CA TYR A 230 -6.78 -5.12 -11.79
C TYR A 230 -6.08 -6.24 -12.58
N VAL A 231 -6.15 -7.49 -12.10
CA VAL A 231 -5.62 -8.67 -12.79
C VAL A 231 -6.21 -8.82 -14.19
N ASP A 232 -7.53 -8.60 -14.36
CA ASP A 232 -8.16 -8.68 -15.68
C ASP A 232 -7.50 -7.72 -16.68
N THR A 233 -7.16 -6.51 -16.23
CA THR A 233 -6.50 -5.49 -17.06
C THR A 233 -5.04 -5.85 -17.39
N LEU A 234 -4.34 -6.51 -16.46
CA LEU A 234 -2.94 -6.92 -16.63
C LEU A 234 -2.80 -8.11 -17.59
N LEU A 235 -3.77 -9.02 -17.61
CA LEU A 235 -3.79 -10.18 -18.51
C LEU A 235 -3.86 -9.80 -20.01
N ASP A 236 -4.38 -8.62 -20.32
CA ASP A 236 -4.44 -8.09 -21.69
C ASP A 236 -3.26 -7.19 -22.03
N LEU A 237 -2.52 -6.73 -21.02
CA LEU A 237 -1.46 -5.76 -21.19
C LEU A 237 -0.29 -6.34 -21.98
N GLN A 238 0.08 -5.64 -23.06
CA GLN A 238 1.29 -5.93 -23.84
C GLN A 238 2.39 -4.94 -23.49
N LEU A 239 3.58 -5.45 -23.24
CA LEU A 239 4.76 -4.64 -22.96
C LEU A 239 5.35 -4.12 -24.29
N PRO A 240 5.41 -2.80 -24.49
CA PRO A 240 5.88 -2.20 -25.74
C PRO A 240 7.35 -2.53 -26.03
N ASP A 241 8.18 -2.58 -24.99
CA ASP A 241 9.64 -2.75 -25.15
C ASP A 241 10.03 -4.23 -25.35
N LYS A 242 9.13 -5.18 -25.03
CA LYS A 242 9.41 -6.61 -25.07
C LYS A 242 8.55 -7.37 -26.09
N ASN A 243 7.58 -6.72 -26.73
CA ASN A 243 6.61 -7.31 -27.66
C ASN A 243 5.98 -8.61 -27.13
N ARG A 244 5.65 -8.64 -25.83
CA ARG A 244 5.00 -9.78 -25.18
C ARG A 244 4.08 -9.33 -24.05
N LYS A 245 3.19 -10.22 -23.64
CA LYS A 245 2.39 -10.06 -22.41
C LYS A 245 3.24 -10.23 -21.15
N LEU A 246 2.69 -9.79 -20.03
CA LEU A 246 3.22 -10.05 -18.69
C LEU A 246 3.23 -11.56 -18.40
N ASN A 247 4.26 -12.04 -17.71
CA ASN A 247 4.25 -13.39 -17.14
C ASN A 247 3.61 -13.39 -15.73
N GLU A 248 3.36 -14.57 -15.16
CA GLU A 248 2.69 -14.68 -13.87
C GLU A 248 3.46 -13.99 -12.73
N LEU A 249 4.80 -14.05 -12.72
CA LEU A 249 5.64 -13.42 -11.70
C LEU A 249 5.60 -11.88 -11.78
N GLU A 250 5.55 -11.34 -13.00
CA GLU A 250 5.40 -9.91 -13.25
C GLU A 250 4.01 -9.42 -12.80
N ILE A 251 2.96 -10.21 -13.02
CA ILE A 251 1.60 -9.92 -12.51
C ILE A 251 1.59 -9.97 -10.98
N VAL A 252 2.21 -11.00 -10.36
CA VAL A 252 2.36 -11.09 -8.90
C VAL A 252 3.01 -9.83 -8.33
N SER A 253 4.08 -9.34 -8.96
CA SER A 253 4.80 -8.14 -8.51
C SER A 253 3.93 -6.88 -8.60
N LEU A 254 3.14 -6.74 -9.66
CA LEU A 254 2.21 -5.62 -9.83
C LEU A 254 1.01 -5.69 -8.87
N CYS A 255 0.49 -6.88 -8.59
CA CYS A 255 -0.55 -7.07 -7.58
C CYS A 255 -0.03 -6.71 -6.18
N SER A 256 1.15 -7.21 -5.80
CA SER A 256 1.77 -6.89 -4.51
C SER A 256 2.03 -5.38 -4.37
N GLU A 257 2.49 -4.71 -5.44
CA GLU A 257 2.63 -3.25 -5.46
C GLU A 257 1.29 -2.53 -5.25
N PHE A 258 0.23 -2.99 -5.90
CA PHE A 258 -1.11 -2.41 -5.76
C PHE A 258 -1.67 -2.56 -4.34
N LEU A 259 -1.56 -3.76 -3.76
CA LEU A 259 -2.06 -4.08 -2.42
C LEU A 259 -1.29 -3.31 -1.34
N SER A 260 0.04 -3.38 -1.35
CA SER A 260 0.89 -2.71 -0.35
C SER A 260 0.84 -1.18 -0.46
N GLY A 261 0.97 -0.66 -1.69
CA GLY A 261 1.00 0.78 -1.94
C GLY A 261 -0.28 1.49 -1.51
N GLY A 262 -1.44 0.85 -1.71
CA GLY A 262 -2.73 1.39 -1.29
C GLY A 262 -3.04 1.19 0.20
N THR A 263 -2.62 0.07 0.80
CA THR A 263 -2.96 -0.27 2.19
C THR A 263 -2.18 0.58 3.18
N ASP A 264 -0.85 0.58 3.12
CA ASP A 264 -0.02 1.15 4.18
C ASP A 264 -0.16 2.67 4.26
N THR A 265 -0.18 3.34 3.10
CA THR A 265 -0.30 4.80 3.00
C THR A 265 -1.65 5.30 3.51
N THR A 266 -2.74 4.66 3.07
CA THR A 266 -4.10 5.04 3.47
C THR A 266 -4.34 4.76 4.95
N THR A 267 -3.91 3.60 5.44
CA THR A 267 -4.08 3.23 6.84
C THR A 267 -3.30 4.17 7.77
N THR A 268 -2.06 4.48 7.42
CA THR A 268 -1.24 5.46 8.15
C THR A 268 -1.92 6.83 8.19
N THR A 269 -2.43 7.30 7.05
CA THR A 269 -3.15 8.58 6.95
C THR A 269 -4.40 8.60 7.84
N LEU A 270 -5.22 7.55 7.77
CA LEU A 270 -6.42 7.41 8.59
C LEU A 270 -6.08 7.36 10.09
N GLN A 271 -5.02 6.66 10.47
CA GLN A 271 -4.57 6.62 11.86
C GLN A 271 -4.20 8.01 12.38
N TRP A 272 -3.44 8.80 11.60
CA TRP A 272 -3.08 10.18 11.97
C TRP A 272 -4.31 11.09 12.07
N ILE A 273 -5.27 10.94 11.14
CA ILE A 273 -6.54 11.67 11.20
C ILE A 273 -7.26 11.35 12.50
N MET A 274 -7.44 10.07 12.82
CA MET A 274 -8.13 9.66 14.05
C MET A 274 -7.38 10.09 15.31
N ALA A 275 -6.04 10.01 15.33
CA ALA A 275 -5.25 10.43 16.46
C ALA A 275 -5.45 11.92 16.77
N ASN A 276 -5.50 12.76 15.72
CA ASN A 276 -5.81 14.19 15.89
C ASN A 276 -7.25 14.41 16.36
N LEU A 277 -8.23 13.65 15.84
CA LEU A 277 -9.63 13.76 16.28
C LEU A 277 -9.82 13.34 17.75
N VAL A 278 -9.12 12.30 18.20
CA VAL A 278 -9.13 11.86 19.61
C VAL A 278 -8.44 12.90 20.50
N LYS A 279 -7.31 13.47 20.05
CA LYS A 279 -6.57 14.49 20.79
C LYS A 279 -7.29 15.84 20.88
N TYR A 280 -8.11 16.18 19.90
CA TYR A 280 -8.81 17.46 19.81
C TYR A 280 -10.34 17.28 19.72
N PRO A 281 -11.04 17.02 20.85
CA PRO A 281 -12.47 16.73 20.87
C PRO A 281 -13.36 17.81 20.24
N GLN A 282 -12.96 19.08 20.34
CA GLN A 282 -13.67 20.21 19.72
C GLN A 282 -13.71 20.11 18.18
N ILE A 283 -12.67 19.53 17.57
CA ILE A 283 -12.61 19.29 16.12
C ILE A 283 -13.49 18.08 15.78
N GLN A 284 -13.45 17.03 16.60
CA GLN A 284 -14.32 15.86 16.44
C GLN A 284 -15.80 16.26 16.49
N GLU A 285 -16.20 17.11 17.44
CA GLU A 285 -17.59 17.55 17.58
C GLU A 285 -18.02 18.48 16.42
N LYS A 286 -17.15 19.40 16.00
CA LYS A 286 -17.42 20.23 14.83
C LYS A 286 -17.60 19.38 13.57
N LEU A 287 -16.73 18.38 13.36
CA LEU A 287 -16.82 17.46 12.23
C LEU A 287 -18.12 16.65 12.26
N PHE A 288 -18.54 16.20 13.44
CA PHE A 288 -19.81 15.51 13.65
C PHE A 288 -21.01 16.37 13.23
N MET A 289 -21.02 17.65 13.64
CA MET A 289 -22.10 18.58 13.31
C MET A 289 -22.15 18.94 11.83
N GLU A 290 -21.00 18.99 11.14
CA GLU A 290 -20.91 19.42 9.75
C GLU A 290 -21.24 18.32 8.73
N ILE A 291 -21.09 17.03 9.08
CA ILE A 291 -21.04 15.97 8.06
C ILE A 291 -22.03 14.82 8.31
N LYS A 292 -22.92 14.60 7.33
CA LYS A 292 -23.57 13.31 7.05
C LYS A 292 -23.16 12.82 5.66
N GLY A 293 -22.33 11.77 5.57
CA GLY A 293 -22.15 11.01 4.32
C GLY A 293 -20.73 10.53 3.91
N TYR A 294 -19.66 10.79 4.67
CA TYR A 294 -18.28 10.39 4.28
C TYR A 294 -17.68 9.35 5.24
N PHE A 295 -16.65 8.60 4.81
CA PHE A 295 -16.08 7.46 5.56
C PHE A 295 -15.65 7.77 7.01
N VAL A 296 -14.77 8.76 7.21
CA VAL A 296 -14.35 9.20 8.55
C VAL A 296 -15.54 9.80 9.32
N ALA A 297 -16.45 10.47 8.61
CA ALA A 297 -17.66 11.00 9.22
C ALA A 297 -18.59 9.90 9.73
N ASN A 298 -18.69 8.75 9.03
CA ASN A 298 -19.46 7.60 9.52
C ASN A 298 -18.87 7.03 10.81
N LEU A 299 -17.54 7.08 10.98
CA LEU A 299 -16.88 6.64 12.21
C LEU A 299 -17.15 7.60 13.38
N VAL A 300 -17.06 8.90 13.14
CA VAL A 300 -17.32 9.93 14.16
C VAL A 300 -18.82 10.08 14.44
N SER A 301 -19.68 9.82 13.46
CA SER A 301 -21.13 9.89 13.64
C SER A 301 -21.67 8.76 14.49
N LYS A 302 -21.04 7.59 14.42
CA LYS A 302 -21.50 6.38 15.10
C LYS A 302 -20.88 6.23 16.49
N PHE A 303 -19.64 6.69 16.66
CA PHE A 303 -18.87 6.49 17.88
C PHE A 303 -18.31 7.79 18.45
N GLU A 304 -18.28 7.85 19.78
CA GLU A 304 -17.45 8.78 20.52
C GLU A 304 -16.11 8.08 20.81
N TRP A 305 -15.00 8.73 20.47
CA TRP A 305 -13.65 8.18 20.62
C TRP A 305 -12.91 8.93 21.72
N LYS A 306 -12.48 8.22 22.76
CA LYS A 306 -11.75 8.76 23.92
C LYS A 306 -10.35 8.16 24.00
N ALA A 307 -9.39 8.96 24.48
CA ALA A 307 -8.08 8.44 24.86
C ALA A 307 -8.22 7.39 25.97
N VAL A 308 -7.23 6.51 26.09
CA VAL A 308 -7.15 5.54 27.19
C VAL A 308 -6.76 6.28 28.48
N ASP A 309 -7.43 5.97 29.59
CA ASP A 309 -7.19 6.67 30.86
C ASP A 309 -5.72 6.57 31.30
N GLY A 310 -5.10 7.74 31.51
CA GLY A 310 -3.70 7.85 31.91
C GLY A 310 -2.67 7.92 30.76
N ASP A 311 -3.10 7.81 29.50
CA ASP A 311 -2.25 7.94 28.32
C ASP A 311 -2.66 9.16 27.47
N ASP A 312 -1.78 10.16 27.35
CA ASP A 312 -1.96 11.21 26.32
C ASP A 312 -1.67 10.61 24.94
N VAL A 313 -2.38 11.09 23.91
CA VAL A 313 -2.16 10.61 22.54
C VAL A 313 -0.77 11.04 22.07
N ASP A 314 0.15 10.08 22.04
CA ASP A 314 1.52 10.27 21.59
C ASP A 314 1.59 10.42 20.07
N LEU A 315 1.83 11.65 19.62
CA LEU A 315 2.03 11.98 18.21
C LEU A 315 3.50 11.85 17.77
N SER A 316 4.36 11.20 18.55
CA SER A 316 5.73 10.94 18.14
C SER A 316 5.78 9.94 16.98
N GLU A 317 6.75 10.15 16.09
CA GLU A 317 6.83 9.43 14.82
C GLU A 317 7.94 8.38 14.82
N LYS A 318 7.73 7.31 14.05
CA LYS A 318 8.75 6.29 13.75
C LYS A 318 8.78 6.02 12.25
N GLN A 319 9.98 6.00 11.70
CA GLN A 319 10.21 5.67 10.29
C GLN A 319 10.26 4.14 10.07
N GLU A 320 9.26 3.63 9.36
CA GLU A 320 9.19 2.26 8.81
C GLU A 320 9.17 2.34 7.27
N PHE A 321 8.30 1.58 6.60
CA PHE A 321 8.03 1.77 5.17
C PHE A 321 7.39 3.15 4.91
N THR A 322 6.49 3.58 5.80
CA THR A 322 5.93 4.93 5.90
C THR A 322 6.31 5.58 7.23
N MET A 323 5.98 6.88 7.41
CA MET A 323 6.06 7.54 8.71
C MET A 323 4.83 7.19 9.55
N VAL A 324 4.99 6.30 10.51
CA VAL A 324 3.92 5.81 11.39
C VAL A 324 4.03 6.42 12.79
N MET A 325 2.96 6.36 13.57
CA MET A 325 3.04 6.71 14.99
C MET A 325 3.97 5.72 15.70
N LYS A 326 4.88 6.24 16.54
CA LYS A 326 5.81 5.42 17.33
C LYS A 326 5.04 4.47 18.25
N ASN A 327 3.96 4.97 18.84
CA ASN A 327 3.00 4.23 19.63
C ASN A 327 1.66 4.25 18.89
N PRO A 328 1.17 3.11 18.39
CA PRO A 328 -0.11 3.07 17.66
C PRO A 328 -1.27 3.61 18.50
N LEU A 329 -2.23 4.28 17.85
CA LEU A 329 -3.38 4.85 18.52
C LEU A 329 -4.21 3.74 19.17
N GLN A 330 -4.44 3.89 20.47
CA GLN A 330 -5.42 3.13 21.24
C GLN A 330 -6.50 4.11 21.73
N ALA A 331 -7.75 3.71 21.60
CA ALA A 331 -8.88 4.53 22.02
C ALA A 331 -10.00 3.67 22.62
N HIS A 332 -10.70 4.22 23.61
CA HIS A 332 -11.99 3.74 24.05
C HIS A 332 -13.08 4.24 23.11
N LEU A 333 -13.95 3.33 22.70
CA LEU A 333 -15.09 3.64 21.85
C LEU A 333 -16.39 3.46 22.64
N SER A 334 -17.24 4.47 22.60
CA SER A 334 -18.64 4.39 23.03
C SER A 334 -19.56 4.69 21.84
N LEU A 335 -20.72 4.04 21.79
CA LEU A 335 -21.75 4.40 20.81
C LEU A 335 -22.33 5.78 21.17
N ARG A 336 -22.45 6.68 20.19
CA ARG A 336 -23.18 7.94 20.40
C ARG A 336 -24.68 7.65 20.48
N SER A 337 -25.38 8.23 21.45
CA SER A 337 -26.85 8.21 21.48
C SER A 337 -27.37 9.03 20.31
N LYS A 338 -28.35 8.50 19.57
CA LYS A 338 -28.98 9.17 18.42
C LYS A 338 -29.64 10.49 18.76
#